data_AF-A0A2A5JVX4-F1
#
_entry.id   AF-A0A2A5JVX4-F1
#
_cell.length_a   1.000
_cell.length_b   1.000
_cell.length_c   1.000
_cell.angle_alpha   90.00
_cell.angle_beta   90.00
_cell.angle_gamma   90.00
#
_symmetry.space_group_name_H-M   'P 1'
#
loop_
_entity.id
_entity.type
_entity.pdbx_description
1 polymer ?
#
loop_
_entity_poly.entity_id
_entity_poly.type
_entity_poly.pdbx_seq_one_letter_code
_entity_poly.pdbx_strand_id
1 'polypeptide(L)' 'MASSNSKFAVVQSVCAAMFGVQSGQKQEYDFNKKHFWPFAFAGIVFVLAFVLGLIWFVNGVVLA' A
#
# COMPACT_ATOMS: atom_id res chain seq x y z
N MET A 1 7.44 16.66 3.98
CA MET A 1 7.06 16.81 5.40
C MET A 1 6.46 15.50 5.88
N ALA A 2 7.28 14.62 6.49
CA ALA A 2 6.81 13.35 7.01
C ALA A 2 6.23 13.57 8.41
N SER A 3 4.90 13.45 8.52
CA SER A 3 4.22 13.43 9.81
C SER A 3 4.62 12.15 10.55
N SER A 4 5.26 12.37 11.69
CA SER A 4 5.69 11.38 12.67
C SER A 4 4.48 10.67 13.30
N ASN A 5 3.89 9.70 12.58
CA ASN A 5 2.91 8.77 13.13
C ASN A 5 3.20 7.36 12.59
N SER A 6 3.94 6.56 13.37
CA SER A 6 4.57 5.30 12.91
C SER A 6 3.59 4.23 12.41
N LYS A 7 2.31 4.29 12.79
CA LYS A 7 1.30 3.28 12.42
C LYS A 7 0.87 3.36 10.96
N PHE A 8 0.88 4.55 10.37
CA PHE A 8 0.46 4.77 8.98
C PHE A 8 1.63 4.76 7.98
N ALA A 9 2.88 4.75 8.48
CA ALA A 9 4.06 4.78 7.62
C ALA A 9 4.14 3.56 6.68
N VAL A 10 3.76 2.37 7.17
CA VAL A 10 3.74 1.13 6.36
C VAL A 10 2.69 1.22 5.25
N VAL A 11 1.47 1.65 5.60
CA VAL A 11 0.38 1.85 4.63
C VAL A 11 0.79 2.89 3.59
N GLN A 12 1.38 4.00 4.02
CA GLN A 12 1.84 5.05 3.12
C GLN A 12 2.99 4.58 2.22
N SER A 13 3.90 3.75 2.71
CA SER A 13 4.97 3.18 1.90
C SER A 13 4.41 2.22 0.84
N VAL A 14 3.51 1.32 1.24
CA VAL A 14 2.85 0.38 0.32
C VAL A 14 2.06 1.13 -0.75
N CYS A 15 1.24 2.11 -0.38
CA CYS A 15 0.53 2.95 -1.34
C CYS A 15 1.52 3.72 -2.25
N ALA A 16 2.57 4.33 -1.70
CA ALA A 16 3.56 5.04 -2.49
C ALA A 16 4.30 4.12 -3.48
N ALA A 17 4.64 2.90 -3.07
CA ALA A 17 5.25 1.90 -3.94
C ALA A 17 4.30 1.49 -5.07
N MET A 18 3.01 1.33 -4.78
CA MET A 18 2.00 0.96 -5.78
C MET A 18 1.72 2.07 -6.79
N PHE A 19 1.82 3.33 -6.39
CA PHE A 19 1.75 4.48 -7.29
C PHE A 19 3.11 4.88 -7.88
N GLY A 20 4.19 4.14 -7.59
CA GLY A 20 5.55 4.42 -8.08
C GLY A 20 6.22 5.68 -7.49
N VAL A 21 5.62 6.31 -6.48
CA VAL A 21 6.09 7.57 -5.84
C VAL A 21 6.91 7.30 -4.57
N GLN A 22 7.70 6.24 -4.55
CA GLN A 22 8.56 5.89 -3.41
C GLN A 22 9.76 6.86 -3.32
N SER A 23 9.95 7.50 -2.16
CA SER A 23 11.12 8.34 -1.91
C SER A 23 12.29 7.51 -1.37
N GLY A 24 13.54 7.88 -1.71
CA GLY A 24 14.74 7.15 -1.27
C GLY A 24 14.87 6.99 0.25
N GLN A 25 14.46 8.00 1.03
CA GLN A 25 14.45 7.91 2.50
C GLN A 25 13.49 6.84 3.06
N LYS A 26 12.34 6.63 2.40
CA LYS A 26 11.39 5.58 2.80
C LYS A 26 11.88 4.20 2.39
N GLN A 27 12.46 4.10 1.20
CA GLN A 27 13.15 2.91 0.76
C GLN A 27 14.19 2.50 1.82
N GLU A 28 15.13 3.37 2.17
CA GLU A 28 16.17 3.04 3.15
C GLU A 28 15.60 2.69 4.53
N TYR A 29 14.53 3.36 4.98
CA TYR A 29 13.82 3.02 6.21
C TYR A 29 13.15 1.64 6.16
N ASP A 30 12.52 1.29 5.04
CA ASP A 30 11.80 0.02 4.85
C ASP A 30 12.77 -1.15 4.65
N PHE A 31 13.87 -0.94 3.93
CA PHE A 31 14.91 -1.95 3.69
C PHE A 31 15.83 -2.17 4.89
N ASN A 32 15.89 -1.24 5.84
CA ASN A 32 16.56 -1.45 7.14
C ASN A 32 15.68 -2.19 8.17
N LYS A 33 14.41 -2.52 7.85
CA LYS A 33 13.55 -3.30 8.76
C LYS A 33 13.93 -4.78 8.72
N LYS A 34 14.06 -5.38 9.91
CA LYS A 34 14.48 -6.78 10.09
C LYS A 34 13.54 -7.84 9.48
N HIS A 35 12.28 -7.49 9.22
CA HIS A 35 11.26 -8.41 8.73
C HIS A 35 10.46 -7.81 7.56
N PHE A 36 10.43 -8.51 6.42
CA PHE A 36 9.71 -8.09 5.21
C PHE A 36 8.19 -8.37 5.27
N TRP A 37 7.78 -9.32 6.12
CA TRP A 37 6.40 -9.79 6.29
C TRP A 37 5.32 -8.70 6.41
N PRO A 38 5.48 -7.61 7.20
CA PRO A 38 4.45 -6.57 7.29
C PRO A 38 4.19 -5.87 5.95
N PHE A 39 5.20 -5.73 5.10
CA PHE A 39 5.07 -5.12 3.77
C PHE A 39 4.36 -6.07 2.80
N ALA A 40 4.74 -7.36 2.81
CA ALA A 40 4.08 -8.38 2.00
C ALA A 40 2.59 -8.51 2.34
N PHE A 41 2.27 -8.56 3.64
CA PHE A 41 0.88 -8.61 4.11
C PHE A 41 0.09 -7.37 3.68
N ALA A 42 0.64 -6.17 3.88
CA ALA A 42 -0.01 -4.94 3.46
C ALA A 42 -0.24 -4.88 1.94
N GLY A 43 0.71 -5.36 1.13
CA GLY A 43 0.57 -5.46 -0.32
C GLY A 43 -0.52 -6.44 -0.74
N ILE A 44 -0.57 -7.63 -0.14
CA ILE A 44 -1.62 -8.64 -0.43
C ILE A 44 -3.01 -8.08 -0.09
N VAL A 45 -3.17 -7.49 1.09
CA VAL A 45 -4.45 -6.88 1.52
C VAL A 45 -4.86 -5.78 0.54
N PHE A 46 -3.93 -4.92 0.13
CA PHE A 46 -4.23 -3.87 -0.84
C PHE A 46 -4.69 -4.44 -2.19
N VAL A 47 -3.97 -5.41 -2.74
CA VAL A 47 -4.30 -5.99 -4.06
C VAL A 47 -5.68 -6.67 -4.02
N LEU A 48 -5.98 -7.41 -2.94
CA LEU A 48 -7.30 -8.02 -2.76
C LEU A 48 -8.39 -6.95 -2.68
N ALA A 49 -8.18 -5.89 -1.89
CA ALA A 49 -9.13 -4.79 -1.79
C ALA A 49 -9.35 -4.08 -3.13
N PHE A 50 -8.29 -3.89 -3.91
CA PHE A 50 -8.35 -3.28 -5.23
C PHE A 50 -9.16 -4.12 -6.22
N VAL A 51 -8.88 -5.43 -6.30
CA VAL A 51 -9.61 -6.35 -7.19
C VAL A 51 -11.09 -6.43 -6.81
N LEU A 52 -11.40 -6.57 -5.53
CA LEU A 52 -12.79 -6.58 -5.05
C LEU A 52 -13.49 -5.26 -5.33
N GLY A 53 -12.80 -4.13 -5.17
CA GLY A 53 -13.30 -2.80 -5.52
C GLY A 53 -13.61 -2.67 -7.01
N LEU A 54 -12.75 -3.20 -7.89
CA LEU A 54 -13.00 -3.22 -9.34
C LEU A 54 -14.20 -4.10 -9.70
N ILE A 55 -14.32 -5.30 -9.11
CA ILE A 55 -15.46 -6.19 -9.34
C ILE A 55 -16.76 -5.49 -8.92
N TRP A 56 -16.78 -4.89 -7.73
CA TRP A 56 -17.93 -4.13 -7.24
C TRP A 56 -18.25 -2.94 -8.14
N PHE A 57 -17.25 -2.19 -8.58
CA PHE A 57 -17.44 -1.03 -9.46
C PHE A 57 -18.02 -1.44 -10.81
N VAL A 58 -17.46 -2.48 -11.45
CA VAL A 58 -17.95 -2.96 -12.74
C VAL A 58 -19.37 -3.49 -12.60
N ASN A 59 -19.62 -4.36 -11.63
CA ASN A 59 -20.93 -4.99 -11.49
C ASN A 59 -22.02 -4.05 -10.95
N GLY A 60 -21.65 -3.11 -10.07
CA GLY A 60 -22.60 -2.25 -9.37
C GLY A 60 -22.80 -0.86 -9.97
N VAL A 61 -21.85 -0.37 -10.77
CA VAL A 61 -21.92 0.96 -11.40
C VAL A 61 -21.94 0.86 -12.92
N VAL A 62 -21.04 0.05 -13.51
CA VAL A 62 -20.91 -0.01 -14.98
C VAL A 62 -21.98 -0.91 -15.61
N LEU A 63 -22.33 -2.01 -14.96
CA LEU A 63 -23.28 -3.02 -15.45
C LEU A 63 -24.67 -2.94 -14.80
N ALA A 64 -24.88 -2.01 -13.87
CA ALA A 64 -26.19 -1.72 -13.28
C ALA A 64 -27.05 -0.89 -14.23
#